data_AF-A0A7C4GSM1-F1
#
_entry.id   AF-A0A7C4GSM1-F1
#
_cell.length_a   1.000
_cell.length_b   1.000
_cell.length_c   1.000
_cell.angle_alpha   90.00
_cell.angle_beta   90.00
_cell.angle_gamma   90.00
#
_symmetry.space_group_name_H-M   'P 1'
#
loop_
_entity.id
_entity.type
_entity.pdbx_description
1 polymer ?
#
loop_
_entity_poly.entity_id
_entity_poly.type
_entity_poly.pdbx_seq_one_letter_code
_entity_poly.pdbx_strand_id
1 'polypeptide(L)'
;MKTEELVLKWALKNALEHGGKALQNAVLSKIIGEDPSLKARIKEVLALVEEIVNQVNSMSIDEKKALLEEISPELLVYEKKVEEKKLPPLPNAIKGRVVTRLPPEPSGYMHIGHAMSGILNYVYAKMYDGKVWLRFEDTDPRKIKLEYYESFRRGYRWLGIEWDYEKNNSEDIDLFYDYAEKIIEMGRAYVCFCDPERIKSLRKIGVECEHRSHSVDENMKYWKMMLNGEFKEGEAILRLVGNMKDKNTTMRDPAIFRIVEHEHPLTGKGYHVWPLYDFAASIEDSICGVTHILRTSEFILRDELQNYIRNLLGMSNPTYVEYSRFEFKGTPVSKRKLRAIIEAGLAERWDDPRFPTIEGLRRRGILPEAIR
;
A
#
# COMPACT_ATOMS: atom_id res chain seq x y z
N MET A 1 20.69 -35.50 -33.69
CA MET A 1 21.68 -35.03 -32.71
C MET A 1 21.95 -36.11 -31.71
N LYS A 2 23.21 -36.41 -31.43
CA LYS A 2 23.55 -37.25 -30.27
C LYS A 2 23.10 -36.51 -29.00
N THR A 3 22.60 -37.21 -27.98
CA THR A 3 22.14 -36.59 -26.71
C THR A 3 23.19 -35.65 -26.12
N GLU A 4 24.48 -35.95 -26.31
CA GLU A 4 25.63 -35.11 -25.96
C GLU A 4 25.61 -33.73 -26.63
N GLU A 5 25.36 -33.66 -27.94
CA GLU A 5 25.28 -32.40 -28.69
C GLU A 5 24.12 -31.54 -28.19
N LEU A 6 22.99 -32.17 -27.84
CA LEU A 6 21.83 -31.49 -27.30
C LEU A 6 22.13 -30.88 -25.91
N VAL A 7 22.79 -31.65 -25.05
CA VAL A 7 23.20 -31.17 -23.72
C VAL A 7 24.23 -30.05 -23.84
N LEU A 8 25.24 -30.21 -24.70
CA LEU A 8 26.28 -29.20 -24.94
C LEU A 8 25.68 -27.90 -25.49
N LYS A 9 24.80 -27.97 -26.49
CA LYS A 9 24.06 -26.82 -27.05
C LYS A 9 23.37 -26.01 -25.95
N TRP A 10 22.59 -26.67 -25.10
CA TRP A 10 21.82 -25.99 -24.05
C TRP A 10 22.66 -25.55 -22.85
N ALA A 11 23.75 -26.26 -22.54
CA ALA A 11 24.70 -25.84 -21.52
C ALA A 11 25.45 -24.56 -21.93
N LEU A 12 25.95 -24.49 -23.17
CA LEU A 12 26.61 -23.30 -23.71
C LEU A 12 25.67 -22.09 -23.71
N LYS A 13 24.44 -22.26 -24.22
CA LYS A 13 23.43 -21.20 -24.21
C LYS A 13 23.13 -20.72 -22.79
N ASN A 14 22.86 -21.64 -21.86
CA ASN A 14 22.54 -21.27 -20.48
C ASN A 14 23.72 -20.57 -19.79
N ALA A 15 24.96 -21.00 -20.04
CA ALA A 15 26.14 -20.32 -19.50
C ALA A 15 26.24 -18.88 -19.98
N LEU A 16 26.02 -18.61 -21.28
CA LEU A 16 26.06 -17.26 -21.84
C LEU A 16 24.92 -16.36 -21.31
N GLU A 17 23.74 -16.92 -21.05
CA GLU A 17 22.59 -16.19 -20.48
C GLU A 17 22.78 -15.85 -18.98
N HIS A 18 23.62 -16.61 -18.26
CA HIS A 18 23.78 -16.53 -16.79
C HIS A 18 25.21 -16.21 -16.35
N GLY A 19 25.86 -15.25 -17.03
CA GLY A 19 27.14 -14.70 -16.57
C GLY A 19 28.30 -15.70 -16.58
N GLY A 20 28.26 -16.64 -17.51
CA GLY A 20 29.33 -17.62 -17.76
C GLY A 20 29.15 -18.96 -17.03
N LYS A 21 28.06 -19.18 -16.29
CA LYS A 21 27.80 -20.44 -15.58
C LYS A 21 26.48 -21.10 -16.00
N ALA A 22 26.56 -22.33 -16.49
CA ALA A 22 25.43 -23.19 -16.77
C ALA A 22 24.92 -23.86 -15.47
N LEU A 23 23.60 -23.98 -15.36
CA LEU A 23 22.89 -24.63 -14.27
C LEU A 23 22.28 -25.96 -14.74
N GLN A 24 22.65 -27.06 -14.08
CA GLN A 24 22.21 -28.41 -14.44
C GLN A 24 20.68 -28.54 -14.57
N ASN A 25 19.91 -28.03 -13.61
CA ASN A 25 18.44 -28.11 -13.64
C ASN A 25 17.82 -27.34 -14.82
N ALA A 26 18.43 -26.21 -15.22
CA ALA A 26 17.95 -25.40 -16.34
C ALA A 26 18.23 -26.11 -17.67
N VAL A 27 19.43 -26.68 -17.82
CA VAL A 27 19.83 -27.47 -18.99
C VAL A 27 18.95 -28.71 -19.13
N LEU A 28 18.78 -29.48 -18.04
CA LEU A 28 17.93 -30.67 -18.00
C LEU A 28 16.48 -30.37 -18.42
N SER A 29 15.92 -29.28 -17.93
CA SER A 29 14.55 -28.87 -18.27
C SER A 29 14.40 -28.54 -19.75
N LYS A 30 15.41 -27.92 -20.36
CA LYS A 30 15.41 -27.56 -21.79
C LYS A 30 15.56 -28.79 -22.69
N ILE A 31 16.51 -29.69 -22.40
CA ILE A 31 16.71 -30.89 -23.22
C ILE A 31 15.49 -31.84 -23.16
N ILE A 32 14.83 -31.96 -22.00
CA ILE A 32 13.60 -32.76 -21.86
C ILE A 32 12.42 -32.12 -22.60
N GLY A 33 12.37 -30.78 -22.66
CA GLY A 33 11.37 -30.05 -23.43
C GLY A 33 11.54 -30.23 -24.94
N GLU A 34 12.77 -30.33 -25.42
CA GLU A 34 13.09 -30.54 -26.84
C GLU A 34 13.00 -32.01 -27.25
N ASP A 35 13.42 -32.94 -26.39
CA ASP A 35 13.28 -34.39 -26.58
C ASP A 35 12.67 -35.08 -25.35
N PRO A 36 11.34 -35.24 -25.31
CA PRO A 36 10.65 -35.92 -24.22
C PRO A 36 11.04 -37.40 -24.04
N SER A 37 11.62 -38.06 -25.05
CA SER A 37 12.00 -39.48 -24.99
C SER A 37 13.14 -39.73 -24.00
N LEU A 38 13.96 -38.72 -23.72
CA LEU A 38 15.06 -38.75 -22.75
C LEU A 38 14.60 -39.05 -21.32
N LYS A 39 13.31 -38.84 -21.00
CA LYS A 39 12.73 -39.22 -19.71
C LYS A 39 12.87 -40.72 -19.41
N ALA A 40 12.88 -41.57 -20.43
CA ALA A 40 13.02 -43.02 -20.27
C ALA A 40 14.42 -43.44 -19.77
N ARG A 41 15.44 -42.60 -19.97
CA ARG A 41 16.84 -42.87 -19.59
C ARG A 41 17.41 -41.77 -18.67
N ILE A 42 16.55 -41.22 -17.81
CA ILE A 42 16.84 -40.00 -17.03
C ILE A 42 18.13 -40.09 -16.19
N LYS A 43 18.47 -41.26 -15.65
CA LYS A 43 19.69 -41.45 -14.85
C LYS A 43 20.96 -41.25 -15.66
N GLU A 44 20.99 -41.77 -16.88
CA GLU A 44 22.12 -41.62 -17.80
C GLU A 44 22.22 -40.18 -18.31
N VAL A 45 21.07 -39.56 -18.60
CA VAL A 45 20.99 -38.16 -19.03
C VAL A 45 21.47 -37.21 -17.93
N LEU A 46 21.15 -37.48 -16.66
CA LEU A 46 21.62 -36.67 -15.53
C LEU A 46 23.14 -36.71 -15.39
N ALA A 47 23.76 -37.89 -15.49
CA ALA A 47 25.21 -38.03 -15.43
C ALA A 47 25.88 -37.26 -16.58
N LEU A 48 25.32 -37.35 -17.78
CA LEU A 48 25.83 -36.65 -18.95
C LEU A 48 25.66 -35.11 -18.85
N VAL A 49 24.52 -34.64 -18.32
CA VAL A 49 24.28 -33.22 -18.05
C VAL A 49 25.28 -32.69 -17.02
N GLU A 50 25.55 -33.44 -15.96
CA GLU A 50 26.53 -33.05 -14.95
C GLU A 50 27.94 -32.91 -15.55
N GLU A 51 28.39 -33.90 -16.32
CA GLU A 51 29.69 -33.90 -16.99
C GLU A 51 29.85 -32.69 -17.92
N ILE A 52 28.91 -32.50 -18.85
CA ILE A 52 28.98 -31.43 -19.85
C ILE A 52 28.81 -30.05 -19.21
N VAL A 53 27.95 -29.89 -18.20
CA VAL A 53 27.81 -28.61 -17.49
C VAL A 53 29.10 -28.25 -16.76
N ASN A 54 29.79 -29.22 -16.15
CA ASN A 54 31.08 -28.98 -15.51
C ASN A 54 32.15 -28.59 -16.53
N GLN A 55 32.18 -29.25 -17.70
CA GLN A 55 33.07 -28.89 -18.80
C GLN A 55 32.78 -27.48 -19.35
N VAL A 56 31.53 -27.15 -19.61
CA VAL A 56 31.15 -25.80 -20.06
C VAL A 56 31.54 -24.78 -19.01
N ASN A 57 31.32 -25.05 -17.72
CA ASN A 57 31.64 -24.12 -16.65
C ASN A 57 33.15 -23.86 -16.47
N SER A 58 34.03 -24.75 -16.94
CA SER A 58 35.48 -24.54 -16.91
C SER A 58 36.03 -23.73 -18.09
N MET A 59 35.26 -23.56 -19.17
CA MET A 59 35.62 -22.74 -20.33
C MET A 59 35.54 -21.24 -20.05
N SER A 60 36.29 -20.43 -20.79
CA SER A 60 36.12 -18.97 -20.85
C SER A 60 34.84 -18.56 -21.59
N ILE A 61 34.43 -17.30 -21.46
CA ILE A 61 33.25 -16.77 -22.16
C ILE A 61 33.46 -16.79 -23.68
N ASP A 62 34.67 -16.48 -24.14
CA ASP A 62 34.99 -16.45 -25.58
C ASP A 62 34.99 -17.85 -26.19
N GLU A 63 35.52 -18.84 -25.48
CA GLU A 63 35.47 -20.25 -25.90
C GLU A 63 34.03 -20.77 -25.98
N LYS A 64 33.19 -20.45 -24.98
CA LYS A 64 31.76 -20.80 -24.98
C LYS A 64 31.03 -20.21 -26.18
N LYS A 65 31.33 -18.95 -26.50
CA LYS A 65 30.69 -18.22 -27.60
C LYS A 65 31.10 -18.81 -28.95
N ALA A 66 32.40 -19.04 -29.17
CA ALA A 66 32.92 -19.65 -30.38
C ALA A 66 32.34 -21.06 -30.60
N LEU A 67 32.25 -21.86 -29.54
CA LEU A 67 31.71 -23.22 -29.63
C LEU A 67 30.19 -23.22 -29.89
N LEU A 68 29.45 -22.27 -29.33
CA LEU A 68 28.02 -22.13 -29.64
C LEU A 68 27.80 -21.61 -31.07
N GLU A 69 28.68 -20.75 -31.58
CA GLU A 69 28.68 -20.27 -32.97
C GLU A 69 28.85 -21.41 -33.97
N GLU A 70 29.72 -22.37 -33.64
CA GLU A 70 29.98 -23.54 -34.46
C GLU A 70 28.81 -24.54 -34.44
N ILE A 71 28.25 -24.82 -33.26
CA ILE A 71 27.26 -25.90 -33.08
C ILE A 71 25.83 -25.44 -33.36
N SER A 72 25.48 -24.21 -33.03
CA SER A 72 24.11 -23.67 -33.14
C SER A 72 24.11 -22.14 -33.22
N PRO A 73 24.57 -21.56 -34.35
CA PRO A 73 24.69 -20.11 -34.53
C PRO A 73 23.36 -19.36 -34.34
N GLU A 74 22.22 -20.01 -34.59
CA GLU A 74 20.89 -19.46 -34.36
C GLU A 74 20.59 -19.17 -32.88
N LEU A 75 21.31 -19.80 -31.95
CA LEU A 75 21.15 -19.59 -30.51
C LEU A 75 22.03 -18.48 -29.94
N LEU A 76 22.96 -17.93 -30.73
CA LEU A 76 23.71 -16.71 -30.39
C LEU A 76 22.82 -15.47 -30.45
N VAL A 77 21.72 -15.53 -31.19
CA VAL A 77 20.70 -14.48 -31.18
C VAL A 77 19.98 -14.57 -29.84
N TYR A 78 20.50 -13.83 -28.86
CA TYR A 78 19.83 -13.61 -27.59
C TYR A 78 18.62 -12.71 -27.84
N GLU A 79 17.52 -13.28 -28.32
CA GLU A 79 16.22 -12.67 -28.11
C GLU A 79 15.88 -12.83 -26.64
N LYS A 80 16.25 -11.81 -25.85
CA LYS A 80 15.64 -11.63 -24.54
C LYS A 80 14.14 -11.57 -24.79
N LYS A 81 13.41 -12.65 -24.50
CA LYS A 81 11.97 -12.58 -24.32
C LYS A 81 11.76 -11.61 -23.17
N VAL A 82 11.61 -10.33 -23.51
CA VAL A 82 11.11 -9.32 -22.58
C VAL A 82 9.65 -9.71 -22.39
N GLU A 83 9.39 -10.60 -21.45
CA GLU A 83 8.04 -10.68 -20.89
C GLU A 83 7.76 -9.29 -20.34
N GLU A 84 6.91 -8.54 -21.02
CA GLU A 84 6.33 -7.34 -20.48
C GLU A 84 5.62 -7.73 -19.19
N LYS A 85 6.24 -7.43 -18.05
CA LYS A 85 5.61 -7.59 -16.74
C LYS A 85 4.47 -6.59 -16.67
N LYS A 86 3.27 -7.04 -17.04
CA LYS A 86 2.04 -6.26 -16.91
C LYS A 86 1.49 -6.38 -15.50
N LEU A 87 0.81 -5.34 -15.04
CA LEU A 87 0.05 -5.42 -13.80
C LEU A 87 -1.05 -6.48 -13.95
N PRO A 88 -1.30 -7.30 -12.91
CA PRO A 88 -2.39 -8.27 -12.94
C PRO A 88 -3.73 -7.54 -13.11
N PRO A 89 -4.75 -8.17 -13.71
CA PRO A 89 -6.07 -7.56 -13.82
C PRO A 89 -6.69 -7.32 -12.44
N LEU A 90 -7.43 -6.21 -12.29
CA LEU A 90 -8.21 -5.95 -11.08
C LEU A 90 -9.38 -6.93 -10.97
N PRO A 91 -9.57 -7.58 -9.81
CA PRO A 91 -10.72 -8.44 -9.57
C PRO A 91 -12.01 -7.61 -9.57
N ASN A 92 -13.09 -8.14 -10.16
CA ASN A 92 -14.40 -7.49 -10.24
C ASN A 92 -14.43 -6.12 -10.95
N ALA A 93 -13.38 -5.77 -11.69
CA ALA A 93 -13.31 -4.50 -12.40
C ALA A 93 -14.22 -4.49 -13.62
N ILE A 94 -15.05 -3.44 -13.71
CA ILE A 94 -15.87 -3.14 -14.87
C ILE A 94 -15.29 -1.89 -15.53
N LYS A 95 -14.89 -2.04 -16.80
CA LYS A 95 -14.34 -0.95 -17.60
C LYS A 95 -15.30 0.25 -17.63
N GLY A 96 -14.78 1.46 -17.46
CA GLY A 96 -15.53 2.71 -17.33
C GLY A 96 -16.17 2.95 -15.96
N ARG A 97 -16.11 1.99 -15.03
CA ARG A 97 -16.71 2.10 -13.68
C ARG A 97 -15.70 2.01 -12.54
N VAL A 98 -14.42 1.72 -12.85
CA VAL A 98 -13.38 1.68 -11.82
C VAL A 98 -13.17 3.09 -11.28
N VAL A 99 -13.26 3.22 -9.97
CA VAL A 99 -12.91 4.42 -9.20
C VAL A 99 -11.85 4.02 -8.18
N THR A 100 -10.68 4.65 -8.24
CA THR A 100 -9.59 4.55 -7.26
C THR A 100 -9.38 5.89 -6.55
N ARG A 101 -8.48 5.93 -5.57
CA ARG A 101 -8.13 7.18 -4.87
C ARG A 101 -6.65 7.25 -4.52
N LEU A 102 -6.18 8.48 -4.39
CA LEU A 102 -4.93 8.88 -3.78
C LEU A 102 -5.30 9.41 -2.39
N PRO A 103 -5.04 8.68 -1.30
CA PRO A 103 -5.50 9.08 0.04
C PRO A 103 -4.34 9.57 0.94
N PRO A 104 -3.60 10.64 0.59
CA PRO A 104 -2.50 11.08 1.45
C PRO A 104 -3.02 11.76 2.73
N GLU A 105 -2.47 11.37 3.88
CA GLU A 105 -2.48 12.23 5.08
C GLU A 105 -1.45 13.36 4.84
N PRO A 106 -1.87 14.65 4.81
CA PRO A 106 -0.98 15.78 4.54
C PRO A 106 -0.18 16.14 5.80
N SER A 107 0.54 15.15 6.36
CA SER A 107 1.37 15.26 7.57
C SER A 107 2.86 15.34 7.25
N GLY A 108 3.24 15.58 6.01
CA GLY A 108 4.63 15.72 5.60
C GLY A 108 4.73 15.80 4.08
N TYR A 109 5.91 16.16 3.60
CA TYR A 109 6.18 16.23 2.17
C TYR A 109 6.01 14.86 1.50
N MET A 110 5.55 14.89 0.24
CA MET A 110 5.40 13.69 -0.57
C MET A 110 6.77 13.01 -0.77
N HIS A 111 6.79 11.68 -0.74
CA HIS A 111 8.01 10.88 -0.88
C HIS A 111 7.78 9.71 -1.83
N ILE A 112 8.85 9.04 -2.24
CA ILE A 112 8.80 7.97 -3.23
C ILE A 112 7.80 6.85 -2.89
N GLY A 113 7.60 6.51 -1.61
CA GLY A 113 6.55 5.55 -1.22
C GLY A 113 5.13 6.00 -1.58
N HIS A 114 4.80 7.29 -1.44
CA HIS A 114 3.52 7.85 -1.86
C HIS A 114 3.42 7.90 -3.39
N ALA A 115 4.54 8.15 -4.08
CA ALA A 115 4.60 8.12 -5.53
C ALA A 115 4.26 6.73 -6.07
N MET A 116 4.88 5.67 -5.54
CA MET A 116 4.59 4.30 -5.98
C MET A 116 3.12 3.93 -5.76
N SER A 117 2.56 4.25 -4.59
CA SER A 117 1.13 4.02 -4.31
C SER A 117 0.23 4.82 -5.25
N GLY A 118 0.58 6.08 -5.53
CA GLY A 118 -0.20 6.93 -6.41
C GLY A 118 -0.13 6.51 -7.88
N ILE A 119 1.05 6.14 -8.37
CA ILE A 119 1.25 5.58 -9.72
C ILE A 119 0.40 4.32 -9.86
N LEU A 120 0.42 3.42 -8.87
CA LEU A 120 -0.38 2.20 -8.92
C LEU A 120 -1.88 2.49 -9.04
N ASN A 121 -2.43 3.35 -8.17
CA ASN A 121 -3.84 3.74 -8.21
C ASN A 121 -4.22 4.42 -9.53
N TYR A 122 -3.35 5.28 -10.04
CA TYR A 122 -3.55 6.01 -11.29
C TYR A 122 -3.52 5.08 -12.50
N VAL A 123 -2.49 4.24 -12.62
CA VAL A 123 -2.33 3.30 -13.74
C VAL A 123 -3.51 2.34 -13.79
N TYR A 124 -3.94 1.80 -12.64
CA TYR A 124 -5.11 0.93 -12.61
C TYR A 124 -6.41 1.64 -13.01
N ALA A 125 -6.64 2.88 -12.58
CA ALA A 125 -7.79 3.62 -13.08
C ALA A 125 -7.72 3.78 -14.61
N LYS A 126 -6.56 4.16 -15.17
CA LYS A 126 -6.40 4.34 -16.62
C LYS A 126 -6.51 3.04 -17.42
N MET A 127 -6.01 1.92 -16.91
CA MET A 127 -6.18 0.59 -17.54
C MET A 127 -7.65 0.21 -17.77
N TYR A 128 -8.56 0.76 -16.94
CA TYR A 128 -9.98 0.45 -16.97
C TYR A 128 -10.85 1.65 -17.35
N ASP A 129 -10.30 2.71 -17.96
CA ASP A 129 -11.02 3.96 -18.29
C ASP A 129 -11.81 4.55 -17.11
N GLY A 130 -11.23 4.40 -15.91
CA GLY A 130 -11.80 4.76 -14.63
C GLY A 130 -11.49 6.18 -14.18
N LYS A 131 -11.89 6.47 -12.94
CA LYS A 131 -11.74 7.77 -12.27
C LYS A 131 -10.80 7.69 -11.07
N VAL A 132 -10.11 8.80 -10.81
CA VAL A 132 -9.17 8.94 -9.69
C VAL A 132 -9.58 10.10 -8.81
N TRP A 133 -9.76 9.85 -7.52
CA TRP A 133 -9.86 10.89 -6.49
C TRP A 133 -8.49 11.26 -5.93
N LEU A 134 -8.21 12.54 -5.72
CA LEU A 134 -7.24 12.99 -4.73
C LEU A 134 -8.00 13.38 -3.46
N ARG A 135 -7.92 12.55 -2.41
CA ARG A 135 -8.66 12.79 -1.17
C ARG A 135 -7.70 12.92 0.00
N PHE A 136 -7.60 14.10 0.59
CA PHE A 136 -6.72 14.32 1.73
C PHE A 136 -7.34 13.75 3.02
N GLU A 137 -6.60 12.88 3.70
CA GLU A 137 -7.00 12.32 4.99
C GLU A 137 -6.51 13.23 6.12
N ASP A 138 -7.21 14.33 6.35
CA ASP A 138 -6.76 15.45 7.17
C ASP A 138 -7.44 15.56 8.55
N THR A 139 -7.89 14.45 9.10
CA THR A 139 -8.67 14.43 10.37
C THR A 139 -7.82 14.49 11.65
N ASP A 140 -6.52 14.80 11.55
CA ASP A 140 -5.62 15.04 12.69
C ASP A 140 -4.97 16.44 12.59
N PRO A 141 -5.66 17.50 13.07
CA PRO A 141 -5.21 18.88 12.93
C PRO A 141 -3.77 19.14 13.40
N ARG A 142 -3.32 18.39 14.42
CA ARG A 142 -1.98 18.50 15.01
C ARG A 142 -0.84 18.16 14.05
N LYS A 143 -1.12 17.39 12.99
CA LYS A 143 -0.08 16.83 12.11
C LYS A 143 0.02 17.50 10.76
N ILE A 144 -1.00 18.22 10.37
CA ILE A 144 -1.21 18.69 9.00
C ILE A 144 -0.81 20.16 8.84
N LYS A 145 -0.41 20.54 7.62
CA LYS A 145 -0.04 21.91 7.26
C LYS A 145 -0.34 22.16 5.79
N LEU A 146 -0.71 23.39 5.43
CA LEU A 146 -1.02 23.79 4.05
C LEU A 146 0.09 23.44 3.06
N GLU A 147 1.36 23.60 3.46
CA GLU A 147 2.51 23.25 2.62
C GLU A 147 2.54 21.78 2.18
N TYR A 148 2.01 20.86 3.00
CA TYR A 148 2.01 19.43 2.71
C TYR A 148 0.96 19.08 1.66
N TYR A 149 -0.23 19.70 1.68
CA TYR A 149 -1.21 19.54 0.61
C TYR A 149 -0.62 19.92 -0.75
N GLU A 150 0.04 21.09 -0.80
CA GLU A 150 0.69 21.56 -2.01
C GLU A 150 1.85 20.68 -2.45
N SER A 151 2.61 20.09 -1.52
CA SER A 151 3.65 19.10 -1.85
C SER A 151 3.06 17.90 -2.58
N PHE A 152 1.93 17.33 -2.11
CA PHE A 152 1.26 16.22 -2.79
C PHE A 152 0.71 16.63 -4.16
N ARG A 153 0.00 17.75 -4.26
CA ARG A 153 -0.53 18.24 -5.56
C ARG A 153 0.57 18.44 -6.59
N ARG A 154 1.67 19.11 -6.22
CA ARG A 154 2.82 19.31 -7.10
C ARG A 154 3.53 18.01 -7.44
N GLY A 155 3.71 17.13 -6.46
CA GLY A 155 4.38 15.85 -6.64
C GLY A 155 3.64 14.93 -7.60
N TYR A 156 2.33 14.78 -7.44
CA TYR A 156 1.50 14.01 -8.37
C TYR A 156 1.50 14.60 -9.78
N ARG A 157 1.31 15.92 -9.94
CA ARG A 157 1.38 16.57 -11.26
C ARG A 157 2.74 16.40 -11.91
N TRP A 158 3.83 16.52 -11.14
CA TRP A 158 5.19 16.32 -11.66
C TRP A 158 5.43 14.88 -12.13
N LEU A 159 4.79 13.89 -11.50
CA LEU A 159 4.79 12.48 -11.93
C LEU A 159 3.82 12.19 -13.09
N GLY A 160 3.10 13.19 -13.61
CA GLY A 160 2.09 12.99 -14.65
C GLY A 160 0.84 12.26 -14.17
N ILE A 161 0.57 12.30 -12.86
CA ILE A 161 -0.66 11.78 -12.26
C ILE A 161 -1.70 12.91 -12.24
N GLU A 162 -2.79 12.69 -12.94
CA GLU A 162 -3.98 13.53 -12.94
C GLU A 162 -5.10 12.87 -12.14
N TRP A 163 -5.90 13.68 -11.46
CA TRP A 163 -7.08 13.24 -10.72
C TRP A 163 -8.32 13.94 -11.27
N ASP A 164 -9.45 13.22 -11.26
CA ASP A 164 -10.73 13.71 -11.76
C ASP A 164 -11.45 14.57 -10.73
N TYR A 165 -11.23 14.28 -9.44
CA TYR A 165 -11.91 14.95 -8.33
C TYR A 165 -10.96 15.14 -7.15
N GLU A 166 -11.20 16.19 -6.38
CA GLU A 166 -10.40 16.52 -5.19
C GLU A 166 -11.32 16.87 -4.02
N LYS A 167 -10.96 16.41 -2.82
CA LYS A 167 -11.71 16.66 -1.58
C LYS A 167 -10.81 16.52 -0.35
N ASN A 168 -11.19 17.18 0.75
CA ASN A 168 -10.61 16.97 2.06
C ASN A 168 -11.62 16.30 3.00
N ASN A 169 -11.21 15.32 3.80
CA ASN A 169 -12.13 14.70 4.76
C ASN A 169 -12.67 15.75 5.76
N SER A 170 -11.91 16.81 6.05
CA SER A 170 -12.35 17.91 6.91
C SER A 170 -13.53 18.72 6.36
N GLU A 171 -13.90 18.56 5.09
CA GLU A 171 -15.10 19.17 4.50
C GLU A 171 -16.39 18.44 4.91
N ASP A 172 -16.27 17.21 5.41
CA ASP A 172 -17.39 16.30 5.72
C ASP A 172 -17.58 16.05 7.22
N ILE A 173 -17.06 16.90 8.10
CA ILE A 173 -17.13 16.69 9.55
C ILE A 173 -18.58 16.57 10.05
N ASP A 174 -19.48 17.44 9.57
CA ASP A 174 -20.90 17.37 9.92
C ASP A 174 -21.53 16.05 9.48
N LEU A 175 -21.17 15.58 8.29
CA LEU A 175 -21.66 14.29 7.78
C LEU A 175 -21.14 13.12 8.63
N PHE A 176 -19.90 13.19 9.10
CA PHE A 176 -19.37 12.18 10.02
C PHE A 176 -20.11 12.20 11.36
N TYR A 177 -20.51 13.36 11.86
CA TYR A 177 -21.33 13.47 13.07
C TYR A 177 -22.71 12.84 12.87
N ASP A 178 -23.36 13.09 11.73
CA ASP A 178 -24.65 12.46 11.41
C ASP A 178 -24.55 10.92 11.41
N TYR A 179 -23.48 10.37 10.83
CA TYR A 179 -23.26 8.92 10.86
C TYR A 179 -22.89 8.38 12.23
N ALA A 180 -22.17 9.17 13.05
CA ALA A 180 -21.88 8.81 14.43
C ALA A 180 -23.18 8.70 15.24
N GLU A 181 -24.07 9.67 15.09
CA GLU A 181 -25.38 9.72 15.75
C GLU A 181 -26.26 8.52 15.36
N LYS A 182 -26.34 8.19 14.06
CA LYS A 182 -27.03 6.97 13.59
C LYS A 182 -26.49 5.70 14.26
N ILE A 183 -25.17 5.56 14.37
CA ILE A 183 -24.57 4.37 14.99
C ILE A 183 -24.81 4.34 16.51
N ILE A 184 -24.85 5.50 17.18
CA ILE A 184 -25.24 5.62 18.59
C ILE A 184 -26.71 5.20 18.77
N GLU A 185 -27.63 5.69 17.92
CA GLU A 185 -29.05 5.34 17.94
C GLU A 185 -29.29 3.83 17.74
N MET A 186 -28.45 3.18 16.94
CA MET A 186 -28.46 1.71 16.76
C MET A 186 -27.91 0.93 17.96
N GLY A 187 -27.42 1.60 19.01
CA GLY A 187 -26.72 0.97 20.13
C GLY A 187 -25.38 0.35 19.74
N ARG A 188 -24.76 0.87 18.66
CA ARG A 188 -23.51 0.35 18.08
C ARG A 188 -22.31 1.25 18.30
N ALA A 189 -22.46 2.34 19.06
CA ALA A 189 -21.34 3.13 19.58
C ALA A 189 -21.66 3.63 20.99
N TYR A 190 -20.60 3.89 21.77
CA TYR A 190 -20.70 4.43 23.12
C TYR A 190 -19.57 5.41 23.42
N VAL A 191 -19.83 6.38 24.28
CA VAL A 191 -18.81 7.32 24.77
C VAL A 191 -18.06 6.67 25.93
N CYS A 192 -16.73 6.70 25.86
CA CYS A 192 -15.83 6.08 26.83
C CYS A 192 -14.96 7.15 27.48
N PHE A 193 -14.91 7.14 28.81
CA PHE A 193 -14.10 8.04 29.65
C PHE A 193 -12.83 7.38 30.20
N CYS A 194 -12.51 6.16 29.74
CA CYS A 194 -11.28 5.50 30.16
C CYS A 194 -10.06 6.18 29.53
N ASP A 195 -8.98 6.29 30.30
CA ASP A 195 -7.69 6.75 29.77
C ASP A 195 -7.10 5.76 28.73
N PRO A 196 -6.16 6.19 27.88
CA PRO A 196 -5.58 5.35 26.83
C PRO A 196 -4.92 4.06 27.32
N GLU A 197 -4.26 4.06 28.48
CA GLU A 197 -3.58 2.86 29.01
C GLU A 197 -4.60 1.85 29.53
N ARG A 198 -5.68 2.31 30.19
CA ARG A 198 -6.81 1.47 30.58
C ARG A 198 -7.49 0.85 29.37
N ILE A 199 -7.80 1.62 28.32
CA ILE A 199 -8.39 1.10 27.07
C ILE A 199 -7.49 0.01 26.47
N LYS A 200 -6.19 0.27 26.36
CA LYS A 200 -5.22 -0.68 25.81
C LYS A 200 -5.14 -1.97 26.62
N SER A 201 -5.12 -1.87 27.96
CA SER A 201 -5.13 -3.01 28.86
C SER A 201 -6.38 -3.88 28.67
N LEU A 202 -7.56 -3.26 28.72
CA LEU A 202 -8.86 -3.92 28.54
C LEU A 202 -8.96 -4.59 27.16
N ARG A 203 -8.54 -3.92 26.09
CA ARG A 203 -8.49 -4.49 24.73
C ARG A 203 -7.53 -5.67 24.62
N LYS A 204 -6.40 -5.64 25.32
CA LYS A 204 -5.42 -6.74 25.34
C LYS A 204 -6.01 -8.01 25.96
N ILE A 205 -6.70 -7.87 27.09
CA ILE A 205 -7.31 -9.01 27.81
C ILE A 205 -8.74 -9.35 27.33
N GLY A 206 -9.34 -8.53 26.46
CA GLY A 206 -10.66 -8.78 25.89
C GLY A 206 -11.82 -8.52 26.85
N VAL A 207 -11.68 -7.55 27.75
CA VAL A 207 -12.68 -7.18 28.76
C VAL A 207 -13.33 -5.85 28.41
N GLU A 208 -14.66 -5.80 28.47
CA GLU A 208 -15.46 -4.60 28.21
C GLU A 208 -15.25 -3.56 29.33
N CYS A 209 -15.21 -2.27 29.00
CA CYS A 209 -15.25 -1.22 30.03
C CYS A 209 -16.70 -0.96 30.46
N GLU A 210 -16.86 -0.42 31.67
CA GLU A 210 -18.14 -0.05 32.28
C GLU A 210 -18.99 0.89 31.41
N HIS A 211 -18.37 1.78 30.64
CA HIS A 211 -19.09 2.73 29.77
C HIS A 211 -19.80 2.05 28.59
N ARG A 212 -19.46 0.80 28.27
CA ARG A 212 -20.09 0.04 27.18
C ARG A 212 -21.56 -0.28 27.48
N SER A 213 -21.95 -0.30 28.76
CA SER A 213 -23.34 -0.54 29.17
C SER A 213 -24.20 0.71 29.27
N HIS A 214 -23.68 1.90 28.94
CA HIS A 214 -24.51 3.11 28.84
C HIS A 214 -25.67 2.91 27.85
N SER A 215 -26.84 3.43 28.18
CA SER A 215 -27.99 3.47 27.28
C SER A 215 -27.74 4.36 26.06
N VAL A 216 -28.59 4.23 25.04
CA VAL A 216 -28.54 5.09 23.84
C VAL A 216 -28.68 6.56 24.22
N ASP A 217 -29.62 6.90 25.11
CA ASP A 217 -29.87 8.27 25.56
C ASP A 217 -28.67 8.87 26.30
N GLU A 218 -28.02 8.08 27.18
CA GLU A 218 -26.79 8.50 27.86
C GLU A 218 -25.66 8.75 26.86
N ASN A 219 -25.44 7.85 25.92
CA ASN A 219 -24.40 8.01 24.91
C ASN A 219 -24.66 9.20 23.99
N MET A 220 -25.90 9.44 23.59
CA MET A 220 -26.28 10.61 22.80
C MET A 220 -26.04 11.91 23.60
N LYS A 221 -26.40 11.93 24.89
CA LYS A 221 -26.09 13.05 25.78
C LYS A 221 -24.59 13.32 25.86
N TYR A 222 -23.78 12.30 26.15
CA TYR A 222 -22.33 12.45 26.25
C TYR A 222 -21.70 12.84 24.92
N TRP A 223 -22.22 12.35 23.80
CA TRP A 223 -21.78 12.75 22.47
C TRP A 223 -22.03 14.24 22.21
N LYS A 224 -23.23 14.76 22.54
CA LYS A 224 -23.50 16.20 22.42
C LYS A 224 -22.62 17.03 23.36
N MET A 225 -22.33 16.56 24.57
CA MET A 225 -21.37 17.20 25.48
C MET A 225 -19.94 17.23 24.88
N MET A 226 -19.50 16.16 24.19
CA MET A 226 -18.25 16.16 23.44
C MET A 226 -18.27 17.24 22.35
N LEU A 227 -19.33 17.31 21.54
CA LEU A 227 -19.49 18.32 20.48
C LEU A 227 -19.57 19.76 21.02
N ASN A 228 -20.10 19.97 22.22
CA ASN A 228 -20.22 21.28 22.86
C ASN A 228 -18.94 21.75 23.58
N GLY A 229 -17.90 20.90 23.62
CA GLY A 229 -16.62 21.24 24.25
C GLY A 229 -16.62 21.15 25.78
N GLU A 230 -17.51 20.33 26.35
CA GLU A 230 -17.58 20.10 27.80
C GLU A 230 -16.48 19.14 28.31
N PHE A 231 -15.79 18.48 27.38
CA PHE A 231 -14.66 17.58 27.65
C PHE A 231 -13.41 18.07 26.92
N LYS A 232 -12.25 17.88 27.56
CA LYS A 232 -10.93 18.19 27.02
C LYS A 232 -10.30 17.01 26.28
N GLU A 233 -9.19 17.28 25.60
CA GLU A 233 -8.42 16.23 24.91
C GLU A 233 -8.03 15.10 25.90
N GLY A 234 -8.44 13.87 25.58
CA GLY A 234 -8.17 12.67 26.38
C GLY A 234 -9.23 12.34 27.43
N GLU A 235 -10.20 13.22 27.69
CA GLU A 235 -11.27 12.98 28.69
C GLU A 235 -12.40 12.10 28.15
N ALA A 236 -12.69 12.17 26.85
CA ALA A 236 -13.74 11.37 26.21
C ALA A 236 -13.39 10.97 24.77
N ILE A 237 -13.80 9.77 24.38
CA ILE A 237 -13.75 9.27 23.00
C ILE A 237 -15.05 8.54 22.65
N LEU A 238 -15.44 8.56 21.38
CA LEU A 238 -16.51 7.69 20.89
C LEU A 238 -15.90 6.37 20.41
N ARG A 239 -16.43 5.23 20.86
CA ARG A 239 -15.98 3.90 20.47
C ARG A 239 -17.11 3.14 19.80
N LEU A 240 -16.76 2.38 18.76
CA LEU A 240 -17.67 1.44 18.13
C LEU A 240 -17.85 0.22 19.04
N VAL A 241 -19.06 -0.33 19.10
CA VAL A 241 -19.36 -1.60 19.76
C VAL A 241 -18.94 -2.73 18.82
N GLY A 242 -17.78 -3.30 19.08
CA GLY A 242 -17.27 -4.45 18.36
C GLY A 242 -17.37 -5.73 19.19
N ASN A 243 -16.43 -6.65 18.96
CA ASN A 243 -16.32 -7.91 19.68
C ASN A 243 -15.00 -7.93 20.48
N MET A 244 -15.08 -7.77 21.80
CA MET A 244 -13.90 -7.75 22.66
C MET A 244 -13.11 -9.07 22.69
N LYS A 245 -13.74 -10.19 22.29
CA LYS A 245 -13.10 -11.51 22.21
C LYS A 245 -12.57 -11.85 20.81
N ASP A 246 -12.66 -10.92 19.86
CA ASP A 246 -12.26 -11.18 18.48
C ASP A 246 -10.76 -11.47 18.36
N LYS A 247 -10.40 -12.36 17.42
CA LYS A 247 -9.00 -12.62 17.07
C LYS A 247 -8.41 -11.43 16.32
N ASN A 248 -9.22 -10.75 15.51
CA ASN A 248 -8.87 -9.48 14.92
C ASN A 248 -8.97 -8.38 15.98
N THR A 249 -7.83 -7.96 16.51
CA THR A 249 -7.77 -6.97 17.60
C THR A 249 -8.29 -5.57 17.20
N THR A 250 -8.42 -5.30 15.90
CA THR A 250 -9.04 -4.05 15.41
C THR A 250 -10.55 -4.02 15.69
N MET A 251 -11.20 -5.19 15.74
CA MET A 251 -12.63 -5.33 16.05
C MET A 251 -12.97 -5.20 17.54
N ARG A 252 -11.96 -5.08 18.42
CA ARG A 252 -12.15 -4.95 19.86
C ARG A 252 -12.43 -3.50 20.23
N ASP A 253 -13.71 -3.12 20.15
CA ASP A 253 -14.26 -1.80 20.44
C ASP A 253 -13.34 -0.64 20.00
N PRO A 254 -13.06 -0.49 18.69
CA PRO A 254 -12.16 0.55 18.20
C PRO A 254 -12.72 1.94 18.49
N ALA A 255 -11.83 2.88 18.78
CA ALA A 255 -12.19 4.29 18.83
C ALA A 255 -12.54 4.79 17.42
N ILE A 256 -13.59 5.60 17.29
CA ILE A 256 -14.06 6.18 16.03
C ILE A 256 -14.04 7.71 16.03
N PHE A 257 -14.09 8.36 17.20
CA PHE A 257 -13.81 9.79 17.34
C PHE A 257 -12.97 10.09 18.57
N ARG A 258 -12.27 11.22 18.54
CA ARG A 258 -11.51 11.78 19.67
C ARG A 258 -11.64 13.29 19.71
N ILE A 259 -11.40 13.87 20.89
CA ILE A 259 -11.23 15.32 21.05
C ILE A 259 -9.80 15.69 20.67
N VAL A 260 -9.63 16.80 19.95
CA VAL A 260 -8.34 17.41 19.59
C VAL A 260 -8.48 18.92 19.73
N GLU A 261 -7.78 19.52 20.68
CA GLU A 261 -7.81 20.97 20.94
C GLU A 261 -6.72 21.69 20.11
N HIS A 262 -6.84 21.59 18.78
CA HIS A 262 -5.89 22.18 17.84
C HIS A 262 -6.62 22.76 16.63
N GLU A 263 -6.18 23.94 16.18
CA GLU A 263 -6.74 24.60 15.01
C GLU A 263 -6.45 23.81 13.72
N HIS A 264 -7.47 23.61 12.89
CA HIS A 264 -7.31 22.96 11.59
C HIS A 264 -6.91 24.00 10.53
N PRO A 265 -5.91 23.77 9.68
CA PRO A 265 -5.41 24.76 8.74
C PRO A 265 -6.43 25.20 7.68
N LEU A 266 -7.48 24.39 7.42
CA LEU A 266 -8.52 24.72 6.43
C LEU A 266 -9.84 25.16 7.08
N THR A 267 -10.19 24.61 8.25
CA THR A 267 -11.51 24.80 8.89
C THR A 267 -11.42 25.62 10.18
N GLY A 268 -10.22 26.09 10.53
CA GLY A 268 -9.96 26.91 11.71
C GLY A 268 -10.34 26.19 13.00
N LYS A 269 -11.07 26.90 13.87
CA LYS A 269 -11.59 26.39 15.15
C LYS A 269 -13.03 25.89 15.06
N GLY A 270 -13.52 25.58 13.85
CA GLY A 270 -14.90 25.12 13.64
C GLY A 270 -15.23 23.78 14.32
N TYR A 271 -14.22 22.93 14.55
CA TYR A 271 -14.39 21.58 15.08
C TYR A 271 -13.28 21.20 16.06
N HIS A 272 -13.65 20.49 17.14
CA HIS A 272 -12.69 19.88 18.09
C HIS A 272 -12.92 18.38 18.33
N VAL A 273 -13.99 17.79 17.79
CA VAL A 273 -14.21 16.34 17.83
C VAL A 273 -13.95 15.76 16.43
N TRP A 274 -12.93 14.92 16.30
CA TRP A 274 -12.41 14.50 15.00
C TRP A 274 -12.53 12.99 14.79
N PRO A 275 -12.98 12.53 13.62
CA PRO A 275 -13.10 11.11 13.31
C PRO A 275 -11.73 10.48 13.15
N LEU A 276 -11.64 9.21 13.52
CA LEU A 276 -10.46 8.38 13.32
C LEU A 276 -10.50 7.67 11.95
N TYR A 277 -9.32 7.27 11.49
CA TYR A 277 -9.07 6.75 10.14
C TYR A 277 -10.09 5.71 9.68
N ASP A 278 -10.37 4.67 10.48
CA ASP A 278 -11.28 3.59 10.04
C ASP A 278 -12.71 4.08 9.82
N PHE A 279 -13.16 5.05 10.63
CA PHE A 279 -14.50 5.63 10.50
C PHE A 279 -14.59 6.55 9.28
N ALA A 280 -13.67 7.52 9.18
CA ALA A 280 -13.65 8.48 8.08
C ALA A 280 -13.44 7.79 6.73
N ALA A 281 -12.45 6.90 6.62
CA ALA A 281 -12.17 6.20 5.37
C ALA A 281 -13.34 5.31 4.92
N SER A 282 -14.03 4.66 5.87
CA SER A 282 -15.20 3.84 5.55
C SER A 282 -16.31 4.61 4.84
N ILE A 283 -16.64 5.78 5.37
CA ILE A 283 -17.71 6.64 4.89
C ILE A 283 -17.29 7.32 3.58
N GLU A 284 -16.11 7.92 3.55
CA GLU A 284 -15.62 8.66 2.38
C GLU A 284 -15.42 7.76 1.16
N ASP A 285 -14.99 6.51 1.36
CA ASP A 285 -14.86 5.57 0.24
C ASP A 285 -16.21 5.27 -0.40
N SER A 286 -17.28 5.17 0.40
CA SER A 286 -18.62 4.98 -0.13
C SER A 286 -19.14 6.24 -0.82
N ILE A 287 -18.92 7.43 -0.23
CA ILE A 287 -19.40 8.72 -0.77
C ILE A 287 -18.70 9.05 -2.09
N CYS A 288 -17.38 8.88 -2.15
CA CYS A 288 -16.59 9.08 -3.37
C CYS A 288 -16.85 8.00 -4.42
N GLY A 289 -17.67 6.98 -4.14
CA GLY A 289 -17.94 5.86 -5.04
C GLY A 289 -16.72 5.01 -5.34
N VAL A 290 -15.77 4.92 -4.41
CA VAL A 290 -14.54 4.14 -4.60
C VAL A 290 -14.90 2.67 -4.74
N THR A 291 -14.46 2.07 -5.84
CA THR A 291 -14.75 0.67 -6.17
C THR A 291 -13.60 -0.27 -5.81
N HIS A 292 -12.36 0.22 -5.89
CA HIS A 292 -11.15 -0.55 -5.66
C HIS A 292 -10.24 0.21 -4.71
N ILE A 293 -9.88 -0.43 -3.61
CA ILE A 293 -8.95 0.11 -2.63
C ILE A 293 -7.63 -0.64 -2.77
N LEU A 294 -6.63 0.08 -3.24
CA LEU A 294 -5.28 -0.44 -3.38
C LEU A 294 -4.47 -0.02 -2.17
N ARG A 295 -4.03 -0.98 -1.36
CA ARG A 295 -3.30 -0.69 -0.12
C ARG A 295 -2.26 -1.73 0.23
N THR A 296 -1.40 -1.36 1.17
CA THR A 296 -0.36 -2.25 1.70
C THR A 296 -0.97 -3.31 2.61
N SER A 297 -0.35 -4.51 2.65
CA SER A 297 -0.81 -5.65 3.45
C SER A 297 -0.88 -5.41 4.97
N GLU A 298 -0.24 -4.35 5.47
CA GLU A 298 -0.31 -3.94 6.89
C GLU A 298 -1.72 -3.50 7.32
N PHE A 299 -2.62 -3.25 6.37
CA PHE A 299 -4.00 -2.84 6.63
C PHE A 299 -5.03 -3.98 6.58
N ILE A 300 -4.65 -5.21 6.22
CA ILE A 300 -5.60 -6.33 5.96
C ILE A 300 -6.63 -6.57 7.08
N LEU A 301 -6.23 -6.40 8.34
CA LEU A 301 -7.12 -6.58 9.48
C LEU A 301 -8.16 -5.46 9.59
N ARG A 302 -7.89 -4.28 9.04
CA ARG A 302 -8.80 -3.13 9.05
C ARG A 302 -9.86 -3.24 7.97
N ASP A 303 -9.66 -4.06 6.94
CA ASP A 303 -10.65 -4.35 5.90
C ASP A 303 -11.97 -4.81 6.49
N GLU A 304 -11.90 -5.72 7.45
CA GLU A 304 -13.04 -6.24 8.19
C GLU A 304 -13.75 -5.14 9.00
N LEU A 305 -12.99 -4.35 9.76
CA LEU A 305 -13.55 -3.23 10.54
C LEU A 305 -14.22 -2.19 9.65
N GLN A 306 -13.56 -1.82 8.56
CA GLN A 306 -14.09 -0.81 7.64
C GLN A 306 -15.36 -1.31 6.94
N ASN A 307 -15.40 -2.59 6.55
CA ASN A 307 -16.59 -3.23 6.01
C ASN A 307 -17.72 -3.30 7.05
N TYR A 308 -17.39 -3.58 8.31
CA TYR A 308 -18.37 -3.60 9.39
C TYR A 308 -19.04 -2.24 9.57
N ILE A 309 -18.25 -1.14 9.60
CA ILE A 309 -18.79 0.23 9.68
C ILE A 309 -19.70 0.53 8.47
N ARG A 310 -19.27 0.19 7.24
CA ARG A 310 -20.10 0.41 6.05
C ARG A 310 -21.39 -0.40 6.09
N ASN A 311 -21.34 -1.65 6.52
CA ASN A 311 -22.52 -2.50 6.63
C ASN A 311 -23.53 -1.95 7.65
N LEU A 312 -23.08 -1.42 8.79
CA LEU A 312 -23.95 -0.76 9.75
C LEU A 312 -24.68 0.44 9.13
N LEU A 313 -23.99 1.17 8.25
CA LEU A 313 -24.51 2.36 7.58
C LEU A 313 -25.25 2.07 6.26
N GLY A 314 -25.41 0.80 5.88
CA GLY A 314 -26.04 0.41 4.61
C GLY A 314 -25.24 0.80 3.37
N MET A 315 -23.92 0.99 3.51
CA MET A 315 -23.00 1.39 2.45
C MET A 315 -22.39 0.20 1.72
N SER A 316 -22.04 0.37 0.45
CA SER A 316 -21.41 -0.66 -0.37
C SER A 316 -19.93 -0.87 0.00
N ASN A 317 -19.49 -2.12 0.04
CA ASN A 317 -18.08 -2.44 0.25
C ASN A 317 -17.29 -2.45 -1.07
N PRO A 318 -16.11 -1.84 -1.11
CA PRO A 318 -15.23 -1.87 -2.28
C PRO A 318 -14.47 -3.20 -2.36
N THR A 319 -13.86 -3.46 -3.52
CA THR A 319 -12.92 -4.55 -3.70
C THR A 319 -11.52 -4.13 -3.22
N TYR A 320 -10.88 -4.99 -2.42
CA TYR A 320 -9.53 -4.75 -1.93
C TYR A 320 -8.48 -5.40 -2.80
N VAL A 321 -7.42 -4.66 -3.08
CA VAL A 321 -6.24 -5.18 -3.76
C VAL A 321 -5.02 -4.82 -2.93
N GLU A 322 -4.38 -5.85 -2.43
CA GLU A 322 -3.23 -5.73 -1.55
C GLU A 322 -1.93 -5.79 -2.33
N TYR A 323 -0.95 -5.00 -1.91
CA TYR A 323 0.41 -5.08 -2.40
C TYR A 323 1.42 -4.96 -1.26
N SER A 324 2.63 -5.46 -1.50
CA SER A 324 3.71 -5.36 -0.51
C SER A 324 4.17 -3.92 -0.35
N ARG A 325 4.48 -3.52 0.88
CA ARG A 325 5.07 -2.20 1.14
C ARG A 325 6.41 -2.05 0.42
N PHE A 326 6.63 -0.89 -0.19
CA PHE A 326 7.90 -0.56 -0.83
C PHE A 326 8.95 -0.19 0.22
N GLU A 327 10.09 -0.88 0.20
CA GLU A 327 11.27 -0.55 1.00
C GLU A 327 12.44 -0.17 0.08
N PHE A 328 13.17 0.88 0.46
CA PHE A 328 14.32 1.37 -0.29
C PHE A 328 15.59 1.14 0.51
N LYS A 329 16.51 0.36 -0.05
CA LYS A 329 17.80 0.11 0.60
C LYS A 329 18.60 1.41 0.69
N GLY A 330 19.10 1.73 1.89
CA GLY A 330 19.97 2.88 2.11
C GLY A 330 19.26 4.22 2.39
N THR A 331 17.93 4.28 2.39
CA THR A 331 17.22 5.51 2.78
C THR A 331 15.92 5.23 3.54
N PRO A 332 15.67 5.87 4.70
CA PRO A 332 14.40 5.71 5.40
C PRO A 332 13.30 6.53 4.70
N VAL A 333 12.20 5.87 4.33
CA VAL A 333 11.01 6.56 3.80
C VAL A 333 10.05 7.04 4.89
N SER A 334 10.23 6.64 6.15
CA SER A 334 9.27 6.99 7.20
C SER A 334 9.38 8.46 7.60
N LYS A 335 8.23 9.17 7.58
CA LYS A 335 8.10 10.59 7.96
C LYS A 335 8.80 10.90 9.30
N ARG A 336 8.62 10.05 10.31
CA ARG A 336 9.27 10.20 11.64
C ARG A 336 10.79 10.25 11.57
N LYS A 337 11.41 9.38 10.77
CA LYS A 337 12.89 9.35 10.62
C LYS A 337 13.39 10.56 9.86
N LEU A 338 12.68 11.00 8.81
CA LEU A 338 13.06 12.19 8.05
C LEU A 338 12.93 13.48 8.88
N ARG A 339 11.88 13.63 9.69
CA ARG A 339 11.74 14.75 10.64
C ARG A 339 12.92 14.83 11.60
N ALA A 340 13.30 13.70 12.20
CA ALA A 340 14.42 13.64 13.13
C ALA A 340 15.77 14.09 12.51
N ILE A 341 15.97 13.85 11.21
CA ILE A 341 17.19 14.30 10.50
C ILE A 341 17.20 15.83 10.35
N ILE A 342 16.05 16.44 10.04
CA ILE A 342 15.92 17.90 9.96
C ILE A 342 16.07 18.53 11.35
N GLU A 343 15.40 17.97 12.36
CA GLU A 343 15.48 18.45 13.76
C GLU A 343 16.91 18.37 14.31
N ALA A 344 17.69 17.37 13.90
CA ALA A 344 19.11 17.24 14.24
C ALA A 344 20.03 18.18 13.45
N GLY A 345 19.50 19.01 12.53
CA GLY A 345 20.28 19.93 11.70
C GLY A 345 21.13 19.25 10.63
N LEU A 346 20.92 17.96 10.36
CA LEU A 346 21.69 17.19 9.37
C LEU A 346 21.23 17.44 7.92
N ALA A 347 20.04 18.02 7.76
CA ALA A 347 19.50 18.53 6.50
C ALA A 347 18.68 19.80 6.78
N GLU A 348 18.84 20.81 5.95
CA GLU A 348 18.19 22.12 6.17
C GLU A 348 16.73 22.16 5.72
N ARG A 349 16.36 21.34 4.72
CA ARG A 349 15.06 21.43 4.05
C ARG A 349 14.58 20.07 3.57
N TRP A 350 13.26 19.96 3.35
CA TRP A 350 12.61 18.75 2.84
C TRP A 350 12.96 18.42 1.38
N ASP A 351 13.44 19.38 0.62
CA ASP A 351 13.92 19.21 -0.76
C ASP A 351 15.41 18.86 -0.84
N ASP A 352 16.05 18.48 0.28
CA ASP A 352 17.44 18.00 0.28
C ASP A 352 17.59 16.82 -0.71
N PRO A 353 18.55 16.86 -1.66
CA PRO A 353 18.76 15.79 -2.65
C PRO A 353 19.06 14.40 -2.06
N ARG A 354 19.41 14.31 -0.78
CA ARG A 354 19.63 13.05 -0.06
C ARG A 354 18.32 12.43 0.43
N PHE A 355 17.24 13.21 0.50
CA PHE A 355 15.95 12.76 1.00
C PHE A 355 15.17 12.01 -0.10
N PRO A 356 14.36 11.00 0.27
CA PRO A 356 13.50 10.29 -0.67
C PRO A 356 12.20 11.05 -0.97
N THR A 357 12.14 12.34 -0.65
CA THR A 357 11.02 13.22 -0.98
C THR A 357 10.96 13.47 -2.48
N ILE A 358 9.76 13.74 -3.02
CA ILE A 358 9.64 14.03 -4.46
C ILE A 358 10.36 15.34 -4.82
N GLU A 359 10.28 16.38 -3.99
CA GLU A 359 11.10 17.58 -4.23
C GLU A 359 12.60 17.30 -4.14
N GLY A 360 13.04 16.45 -3.20
CA GLY A 360 14.46 16.07 -3.06
C GLY A 360 14.97 15.30 -4.28
N LEU A 361 14.24 14.28 -4.73
CA LEU A 361 14.58 13.51 -5.93
C LEU A 361 14.58 14.38 -7.19
N ARG A 362 13.61 15.29 -7.32
CA ARG A 362 13.56 16.27 -8.41
C ARG A 362 14.77 17.20 -8.37
N ARG A 363 15.13 17.74 -7.20
CA ARG A 363 16.32 18.61 -7.04
C ARG A 363 17.63 17.86 -7.29
N ARG A 364 17.66 16.55 -7.01
CA ARG A 364 18.78 15.66 -7.37
C ARG A 364 18.94 15.47 -8.88
N GLY A 365 17.94 15.83 -9.68
CA GLY A 365 17.95 15.65 -11.14
C GLY A 365 17.33 14.33 -11.62
N ILE A 366 16.60 13.61 -10.75
CA ILE A 366 15.84 12.44 -11.17
C ILE A 366 14.63 12.90 -11.99
N LEU A 367 14.42 12.26 -13.15
CA LEU A 367 13.28 12.52 -14.03
C LEU A 367 12.04 11.74 -13.56
N PRO A 368 10.82 12.26 -13.75
CA PRO A 368 9.60 11.57 -13.32
C PRO A 368 9.40 10.22 -14.04
N GLU A 369 9.88 10.09 -15.28
CA GLU A 369 9.89 8.83 -16.05
C GLU A 369 10.70 7.73 -15.38
N ALA A 370 11.71 8.07 -14.57
CA ALA A 370 12.52 7.07 -13.88
C ALA A 370 11.81 6.50 -12.63
N ILE A 371 10.77 7.19 -12.15
CA ILE A 371 9.96 6.78 -10.99
C ILE A 371 8.70 6.03 -11.43
N ARG A 372 8.10 6.43 -12.56
CA ARG A 372 6.99 5.72 -13.22
C ARG A 372 7.43 4.38 -13.77
#